data_AF-A0A250DTE8-F1
#
_entry.id   AF-A0A250DTE8-F1
#
_cell.length_a   1.000
_cell.length_b   1.000
_cell.length_c   1.000
_cell.angle_alpha   90.00
_cell.angle_beta   90.00
_cell.angle_gamma   90.00
#
_symmetry.space_group_name_H-M   'P 1'
#
loop_
_entity.id
_entity.type
_entity.pdbx_description
1 polymer ?
#
loop_
_entity_poly.entity_id
_entity_poly.type
_entity_poly.pdbx_seq_one_letter_code
_entity_poly.pdbx_strand_id
1 'polypeptide(L)'
;MSRNAKTGPIPVTTTSANSCPPGCSLQRNGCYAERGPLALHWKAVSEGGRGSTFDELLLEISTLRRHALWRHNQAGDLTPSSPGVIDEALLTKLALANKGRRGFTYTHYPPTPVNRAAIRKANQLGFTVNLSAETLAQVDAYAEVGIAPVVVILPAGTTESIRTPEGRHVVVCPASLGNTDCLHCGICQQRDRAAIMGFPAHGSGAKHVQAVFFEERSS
;
A
#
# COMPACT_ATOMS: atom_id res chain seq x y z
N MET A 1 -8.00 9.41 -13.95
CA MET A 1 -8.92 8.36 -13.46
C MET A 1 -8.29 7.00 -13.68
N SER A 2 -8.09 6.19 -12.64
CA SER A 2 -7.56 4.83 -12.79
C SER A 2 -8.60 3.93 -13.44
N ARG A 3 -8.16 3.01 -14.32
CA ARG A 3 -9.01 1.96 -14.92
C ARG A 3 -8.99 0.67 -14.10
N ASN A 4 -8.44 0.69 -12.89
CA ASN A 4 -8.40 -0.48 -12.02
C ASN A 4 -9.81 -0.75 -11.45
N ALA A 5 -10.48 -1.79 -11.97
CA ALA A 5 -11.81 -2.18 -11.52
C ALA A 5 -11.88 -2.40 -10.00
N LYS A 6 -10.81 -2.90 -9.36
CA LYS A 6 -10.77 -3.14 -7.91
C LYS A 6 -10.90 -1.86 -7.09
N THR A 7 -10.49 -0.71 -7.63
CA THR A 7 -10.57 0.57 -6.91
C THR A 7 -11.91 1.27 -7.12
N GLY A 8 -12.69 0.87 -8.11
CA GLY A 8 -13.82 1.66 -8.58
C GLY A 8 -13.36 3.04 -9.08
N PRO A 9 -14.25 4.04 -9.15
CA PRO A 9 -13.94 5.36 -9.70
C PRO A 9 -13.25 6.30 -8.69
N ILE A 10 -12.54 5.78 -7.68
CA ILE A 10 -11.78 6.63 -6.76
C ILE A 10 -10.54 7.21 -7.46
N PRO A 11 -10.06 8.40 -7.05
CA PRO A 11 -8.75 8.90 -7.45
C PRO A 11 -7.64 7.95 -6.98
N VAL A 12 -6.69 7.67 -7.87
CA VAL A 12 -5.53 6.83 -7.58
C VAL A 12 -4.29 7.45 -8.20
N THR A 13 -3.22 7.54 -7.43
CA THR A 13 -1.94 8.13 -7.86
C THR A 13 -0.90 7.04 -8.15
N THR A 14 0.20 7.43 -8.79
CA THR A 14 1.36 6.58 -9.08
C THR A 14 2.61 7.38 -8.76
N THR A 15 3.54 6.82 -8.00
CA THR A 15 4.85 7.42 -7.73
C THR A 15 5.93 6.67 -8.50
N SER A 16 6.96 7.38 -8.94
CA SER A 16 8.12 6.84 -9.66
C SER A 16 8.81 5.69 -8.92
N ALA A 17 9.48 4.79 -9.65
CA ALA A 17 10.10 3.58 -9.10
C ALA A 17 11.21 3.84 -8.07
N ASN A 18 11.86 5.01 -8.11
CA ASN A 18 12.84 5.43 -7.10
C ASN A 18 12.24 5.65 -5.70
N SER A 19 10.92 5.65 -5.56
CA SER A 19 10.26 5.68 -4.26
C SER A 19 10.25 4.33 -3.54
N CYS A 20 10.49 3.22 -4.24
CA CYS A 20 10.46 1.90 -3.62
C CYS A 20 11.65 1.68 -2.67
N PRO A 21 11.46 1.02 -1.52
CA PRO A 21 12.56 0.70 -0.63
C PRO A 21 13.53 -0.30 -1.29
N PRO A 22 14.85 -0.18 -1.06
CA PRO A 22 15.86 -1.01 -1.72
C PRO A 22 15.77 -2.50 -1.35
N GLY A 23 15.22 -2.83 -0.18
CA GLY A 23 15.07 -4.20 0.32
C GLY A 23 13.72 -4.86 0.00
N CYS A 24 12.92 -4.30 -0.92
CA CYS A 24 11.62 -4.88 -1.27
C CYS A 24 11.81 -6.24 -1.95
N SER A 25 11.34 -7.32 -1.34
CA SER A 25 11.53 -8.69 -1.85
C SER A 25 10.77 -8.96 -3.16
N LEU A 26 9.78 -8.12 -3.48
CA LEU A 26 8.99 -8.22 -4.71
C LEU A 26 9.64 -7.49 -5.90
N GLN A 27 10.61 -6.60 -5.65
CA GLN A 27 11.28 -5.85 -6.72
C GLN A 27 12.01 -6.82 -7.66
N ARG A 28 11.70 -6.77 -8.96
CA ARG A 28 12.15 -7.72 -9.99
C ARG A 28 11.81 -9.19 -9.69
N ASN A 29 10.96 -9.45 -8.70
CA ASN A 29 10.64 -10.76 -8.18
C ASN A 29 9.12 -10.90 -7.90
N GLY A 30 8.31 -10.45 -8.86
CA GLY A 30 6.86 -10.60 -8.80
C GLY A 30 6.07 -9.32 -8.49
N CYS A 31 6.74 -8.16 -8.38
CA CYS A 31 6.08 -6.87 -8.22
C CYS A 31 4.99 -6.66 -9.29
N TYR A 32 3.79 -6.33 -8.82
CA TYR A 32 2.63 -6.09 -9.68
C TYR A 32 2.87 -4.93 -10.65
N ALA A 33 3.57 -3.88 -10.20
CA ALA A 33 3.82 -2.68 -10.98
C ALA A 33 4.78 -2.90 -12.17
N GLU A 34 5.58 -3.97 -12.15
CA GLU A 34 6.55 -4.30 -13.21
C GLU A 34 5.92 -5.06 -14.38
N ARG A 35 4.61 -5.30 -14.36
CA ARG A 35 3.94 -6.20 -15.31
C ARG A 35 2.74 -5.55 -16.01
N GLY A 36 2.45 -6.05 -17.21
CA GLY A 36 1.28 -5.65 -18.00
C GLY A 36 1.24 -4.17 -18.38
N PRO A 37 0.05 -3.62 -18.67
CA PRO A 37 -0.09 -2.21 -19.04
C PRO A 37 0.40 -1.24 -17.95
N LEU A 38 0.28 -1.62 -16.68
CA LEU A 38 0.76 -0.81 -15.56
C LEU A 38 2.27 -0.55 -15.65
N ALA A 39 3.07 -1.54 -16.09
CA ALA A 39 4.51 -1.37 -16.27
C ALA A 39 4.85 -0.23 -17.23
N LEU A 40 4.12 -0.11 -18.35
CA LEU A 40 4.32 0.95 -19.32
C LEU A 40 4.00 2.33 -18.74
N HIS A 41 2.88 2.43 -18.00
CA HIS A 41 2.51 3.68 -17.32
C HIS A 41 3.50 4.05 -16.22
N TRP A 42 3.93 3.07 -15.42
CA TRP A 42 4.85 3.29 -14.31
C TRP A 42 6.27 3.66 -14.80
N LYS A 43 6.72 3.04 -15.89
CA LYS A 43 7.97 3.43 -16.58
C LYS A 43 7.91 4.88 -17.05
N ALA A 44 6.84 5.29 -17.73
CA ALA A 44 6.68 6.67 -18.20
C ALA A 44 6.67 7.69 -17.05
N VAL A 45 6.08 7.36 -15.89
CA VAL A 45 6.15 8.19 -14.69
C VAL A 45 7.58 8.23 -14.13
N SER A 46 8.25 7.08 -14.07
CA SER A 46 9.60 6.96 -13.52
C SER A 46 10.66 7.66 -14.37
N GLU A 47 10.45 7.75 -15.67
CA GLU A 47 11.32 8.45 -16.62
C GLU A 47 10.96 9.95 -16.78
N GLY A 48 9.97 10.44 -16.02
CA GLY A 48 9.53 11.84 -16.09
C GLY A 48 8.72 12.22 -17.33
N GLY A 49 8.36 11.24 -18.18
CA GLY A 49 7.52 11.46 -19.36
C GLY A 49 6.04 11.66 -19.04
N ARG A 50 5.62 11.37 -17.79
CA ARG A 50 4.29 11.66 -17.23
C ARG A 50 4.41 11.95 -15.73
N GLY A 51 3.42 12.66 -15.20
CA GLY A 51 3.32 12.95 -13.77
C GLY A 51 3.27 14.45 -13.50
N SER A 52 3.16 14.78 -12.23
CA SER A 52 3.17 16.13 -11.71
C SER A 52 4.23 16.24 -10.62
N THR A 53 4.60 17.47 -10.28
CA THR A 53 5.42 17.76 -9.11
C THR A 53 4.69 17.36 -7.83
N PHE A 54 5.44 17.21 -6.74
CA PHE A 54 4.83 16.89 -5.45
C PHE A 54 3.86 17.99 -4.99
N ASP A 55 4.17 19.26 -5.21
CA ASP A 55 3.29 20.37 -4.80
C ASP A 55 1.99 20.42 -5.61
N GLU A 56 2.04 20.12 -6.91
CA GLU A 56 0.84 19.96 -7.75
C GLU A 56 -0.02 18.80 -7.26
N LEU A 57 0.59 17.67 -6.89
CA LEU A 57 -0.13 16.55 -6.27
C LEU A 57 -0.85 16.98 -4.97
N LEU A 58 -0.19 17.76 -4.11
CA LEU A 58 -0.82 18.25 -2.88
C LEU A 58 -2.03 19.15 -3.18
N LEU A 59 -1.91 20.02 -4.19
CA LEU A 59 -3.00 20.88 -4.64
C LEU A 59 -4.17 20.03 -5.15
N GLU A 60 -3.91 19.04 -6.02
CA GLU A 60 -4.94 18.13 -6.55
C GLU A 60 -5.68 17.40 -5.42
N ILE A 61 -4.93 16.79 -4.49
CA ILE A 61 -5.52 16.12 -3.31
C ILE A 61 -6.37 17.11 -2.51
N SER A 62 -5.92 18.38 -2.44
CA SER A 62 -6.63 19.37 -1.66
C SER A 62 -8.00 19.77 -2.21
N THR A 63 -8.17 19.62 -3.52
CA THR A 63 -9.40 19.93 -4.25
C THR A 63 -10.39 18.77 -4.33
N LEU A 64 -9.98 17.56 -3.90
CA LEU A 64 -10.89 16.43 -3.82
C LEU A 64 -12.09 16.75 -2.93
N ARG A 65 -13.27 16.27 -3.34
CA ARG A 65 -14.52 16.42 -2.58
C ARG A 65 -14.30 15.98 -1.13
N ARG A 66 -14.88 16.71 -0.16
CA ARG A 66 -14.82 16.31 1.25
C ARG A 66 -15.29 14.87 1.41
N HIS A 67 -14.57 14.13 2.25
CA HIS A 67 -14.74 12.70 2.52
C HIS A 67 -14.55 11.77 1.31
N ALA A 68 -14.02 12.27 0.19
CA ALA A 68 -13.67 11.40 -0.94
C ALA A 68 -12.61 10.38 -0.51
N LEU A 69 -12.91 9.10 -0.77
CA LEU A 69 -11.94 8.03 -0.69
C LEU A 69 -10.98 8.14 -1.87
N TRP A 70 -9.69 8.01 -1.62
CA TRP A 70 -8.67 7.99 -2.67
C TRP A 70 -7.48 7.15 -2.23
N ARG A 71 -6.71 6.65 -3.20
CA ARG A 71 -5.57 5.76 -2.95
C ARG A 71 -4.28 6.36 -3.47
N HIS A 72 -3.31 6.49 -2.57
CA HIS A 72 -1.90 6.64 -2.91
C HIS A 72 -1.27 5.26 -2.70
N ASN A 73 -0.48 4.61 -3.54
CA ASN A 73 -0.44 4.61 -4.99
C ASN A 73 -0.93 3.24 -5.51
N GLN A 74 -1.11 3.12 -6.83
CA GLN A 74 -1.17 1.81 -7.50
C GLN A 74 0.21 1.24 -7.85
N ALA A 75 1.24 2.08 -7.94
CA ALA A 75 2.64 1.72 -8.18
C ALA A 75 3.57 2.78 -7.57
N GLY A 76 4.78 2.38 -7.19
CA GLY A 76 5.65 3.15 -6.30
C GLY A 76 5.23 3.05 -4.83
N ASP A 77 5.97 3.72 -3.97
CA ASP A 77 5.78 3.77 -2.52
C ASP A 77 5.88 5.24 -2.03
N LEU A 78 6.02 5.45 -0.73
CA LEU A 78 6.21 6.76 -0.10
C LEU A 78 7.55 7.38 -0.52
N THR A 79 7.59 8.71 -0.64
CA THR A 79 8.82 9.43 -1.02
C THR A 79 9.93 9.21 0.02
N PRO A 80 11.14 8.76 -0.39
CA PRO A 80 12.26 8.60 0.51
C PRO A 80 13.06 9.89 0.72
N SER A 81 13.62 10.07 1.91
CA SER A 81 14.70 11.04 2.16
C SER A 81 16.08 10.43 1.88
N SER A 82 16.18 9.11 2.02
CA SER A 82 17.37 8.30 1.73
C SER A 82 16.95 6.83 1.52
N PRO A 83 17.84 5.95 1.01
CA PRO A 83 17.48 4.55 0.77
C PRO A 83 16.92 3.86 2.02
N GLY A 84 15.66 3.42 1.96
CA GLY A 84 14.99 2.72 3.07
C GLY A 84 14.42 3.62 4.17
N VAL A 85 14.51 4.95 4.03
CA VAL A 85 13.97 5.93 4.99
C VAL A 85 12.92 6.79 4.32
N ILE A 86 11.71 6.80 4.88
CA ILE A 86 10.60 7.65 4.45
C ILE A 86 10.93 9.11 4.76
N ASP A 87 10.68 10.01 3.81
CA ASP A 87 10.72 11.45 4.06
C ASP A 87 9.51 11.86 4.91
N GLU A 88 9.73 12.07 6.21
CA GLU A 88 8.68 12.46 7.16
C GLU A 88 8.04 13.80 6.77
N ALA A 89 8.82 14.76 6.28
CA ALA A 89 8.32 16.09 5.97
C ALA A 89 7.34 16.04 4.79
N LEU A 90 7.68 15.31 3.73
CA LEU A 90 6.81 15.12 2.58
C LEU A 90 5.58 14.28 2.92
N LEU A 91 5.73 13.19 3.70
CA LEU A 91 4.59 12.41 4.16
C LEU A 91 3.64 13.25 5.05
N THR A 92 4.19 14.12 5.91
CA THR A 92 3.40 15.05 6.72
C THR A 92 2.63 16.03 5.83
N LYS A 93 3.28 16.64 4.82
CA LYS A 93 2.61 17.53 3.86
C LYS A 93 1.47 16.82 3.12
N LEU A 94 1.69 15.57 2.70
CA LEU A 94 0.65 14.73 2.07
C LEU A 94 -0.53 14.50 3.01
N ALA A 95 -0.26 14.14 4.27
CA ALA A 95 -1.29 13.92 5.27
C ALA A 95 -2.09 15.18 5.59
N LEU A 96 -1.44 16.35 5.61
CA LEU A 96 -2.11 17.65 5.77
C LEU A 96 -2.98 18.00 4.55
N ALA A 97 -2.47 17.78 3.33
CA ALA A 97 -3.26 17.94 2.11
C ALA A 97 -4.45 16.97 2.05
N ASN A 98 -4.36 15.81 2.72
CA ASN A 98 -5.46 14.88 2.87
C ASN A 98 -6.52 15.32 3.90
N LYS A 99 -6.32 16.37 4.70
CA LYS A 99 -7.27 16.75 5.76
C LYS A 99 -8.69 16.93 5.23
N GLY A 100 -9.65 16.18 5.80
CA GLY A 100 -11.04 16.17 5.35
C GLY A 100 -11.35 15.27 4.16
N ARG A 101 -10.37 14.47 3.70
CA ARG A 101 -10.45 13.42 2.67
C ARG A 101 -10.14 12.08 3.35
N ARG A 102 -10.36 11.00 2.62
CA ARG A 102 -10.18 9.62 3.11
C ARG A 102 -9.06 8.94 2.32
N GLY A 103 -7.86 9.50 2.39
CA GLY A 103 -6.69 8.95 1.72
C GLY A 103 -6.10 7.75 2.47
N PHE A 104 -5.67 6.76 1.70
CA PHE A 104 -4.91 5.64 2.24
C PHE A 104 -3.82 5.17 1.28
N THR A 105 -2.85 4.45 1.84
CA THR A 105 -1.72 3.86 1.12
C THR A 105 -1.23 2.57 1.75
N TYR A 106 -0.32 1.91 1.04
CA TYR A 106 0.40 0.72 1.45
C TYR A 106 1.88 1.03 1.34
N THR A 107 2.68 0.62 2.32
CA THR A 107 4.12 0.79 2.27
C THR A 107 4.85 -0.52 2.50
N HIS A 108 5.88 -0.76 1.69
CA HIS A 108 6.85 -1.83 1.84
C HIS A 108 8.09 -1.38 2.63
N TYR A 109 8.15 -0.12 3.07
CA TYR A 109 9.23 0.32 3.94
C TYR A 109 9.17 -0.43 5.28
N PRO A 110 10.29 -1.00 5.75
CA PRO A 110 10.30 -1.66 7.05
C PRO A 110 9.96 -0.64 8.14
N PRO A 111 9.19 -1.01 9.17
CA PRO A 111 8.89 -0.13 10.29
C PRO A 111 10.11 -0.02 11.21
N THR A 112 11.18 0.61 10.73
CA THR A 112 12.32 1.04 11.55
C THR A 112 11.89 2.17 12.50
N PRO A 113 12.62 2.48 13.59
CA PRO A 113 12.24 3.55 14.50
C PRO A 113 11.92 4.89 13.81
N VAL A 114 12.70 5.26 12.79
CA VAL A 114 12.49 6.49 12.00
C VAL A 114 11.20 6.40 11.17
N ASN A 115 11.02 5.32 10.41
CA ASN A 115 9.83 5.13 9.58
C ASN A 115 8.55 5.03 10.44
N ARG A 116 8.63 4.41 11.62
CA ARG A 116 7.51 4.30 12.57
C ARG A 116 6.98 5.66 12.98
N ALA A 117 7.86 6.63 13.24
CA ALA A 117 7.46 7.98 13.63
C ALA A 117 6.68 8.68 12.50
N ALA A 118 7.21 8.63 11.28
CA ALA A 118 6.56 9.22 10.11
C ALA A 118 5.19 8.59 9.80
N ILE A 119 5.12 7.25 9.82
CA ILE A 119 3.89 6.49 9.58
C ILE A 119 2.84 6.79 10.65
N ARG A 120 3.22 6.76 11.93
CA ARG A 120 2.32 7.05 13.05
C ARG A 120 1.73 8.45 12.91
N LYS A 121 2.55 9.44 12.58
CA LYS A 121 2.12 10.84 12.40
C LYS A 121 1.12 10.99 11.26
N ALA A 122 1.38 10.36 10.10
CA ALA A 122 0.44 10.38 8.97
C ALA A 122 -0.92 9.78 9.33
N ASN A 123 -0.91 8.63 10.02
CA ASN A 123 -2.10 7.94 10.51
C ASN A 123 -2.88 8.78 11.55
N GLN A 124 -2.19 9.51 12.43
CA GLN A 124 -2.81 10.44 13.38
C GLN A 124 -3.46 11.64 12.68
N LEU A 125 -2.87 12.11 11.57
CA LEU A 125 -3.41 13.18 10.73
C LEU A 125 -4.54 12.74 9.79
N GLY A 126 -4.88 11.45 9.78
CA GLY A 126 -6.02 10.90 9.03
C GLY A 126 -5.69 10.44 7.60
N PHE A 127 -4.41 10.38 7.23
CA PHE A 127 -3.96 9.71 6.01
C PHE A 127 -3.45 8.31 6.35
N THR A 128 -4.21 7.28 5.95
CA THR A 128 -3.99 5.91 6.47
C THR A 128 -2.90 5.18 5.70
N VAL A 129 -1.72 5.06 6.29
CA VAL A 129 -0.62 4.21 5.82
C VAL A 129 -0.79 2.82 6.41
N ASN A 130 -0.96 1.82 5.55
CA ASN A 130 -1.00 0.40 5.91
C ASN A 130 0.41 -0.19 5.78
N LEU A 131 0.84 -1.00 6.75
CA LEU A 131 2.06 -1.79 6.64
C LEU A 131 1.81 -3.02 5.78
N SER A 132 2.54 -3.16 4.68
CA SER A 132 2.46 -4.33 3.81
C SER A 132 3.41 -5.42 4.29
N ALA A 133 2.85 -6.48 4.87
CA ALA A 133 3.56 -7.69 5.22
C ALA A 133 3.62 -8.67 4.04
N GLU A 134 4.66 -9.48 4.04
CA GLU A 134 4.89 -10.49 3.01
C GLU A 134 4.55 -11.91 3.50
N THR A 135 4.56 -12.13 4.81
CA THR A 135 4.26 -13.42 5.46
C THR A 135 3.34 -13.22 6.66
N LEU A 136 2.72 -14.31 7.14
CA LEU A 136 1.87 -14.25 8.34
C LEU A 136 2.65 -13.95 9.63
N ALA A 137 3.91 -14.39 9.73
CA ALA A 137 4.77 -14.03 10.85
C ALA A 137 5.11 -12.53 10.84
N GLN A 138 5.36 -11.95 9.65
CA GLN A 138 5.52 -10.50 9.52
C GLN A 138 4.26 -9.72 9.89
N VAL A 139 3.07 -10.28 9.63
CA VAL A 139 1.81 -9.67 10.08
C VAL A 139 1.80 -9.52 11.60
N ASP A 140 2.17 -10.57 12.32
CA ASP A 140 2.21 -10.55 13.78
C ASP A 140 3.23 -9.52 14.29
N ALA A 141 4.43 -9.53 13.73
CA ALA A 141 5.47 -8.56 14.07
C ALA A 141 5.02 -7.11 13.81
N TYR A 142 4.38 -6.84 12.67
CA TYR A 142 3.92 -5.49 12.31
C TYR A 142 2.71 -5.05 13.15
N ALA A 143 1.82 -5.99 13.50
CA ALA A 143 0.68 -5.71 14.36
C ALA A 143 1.12 -5.36 15.79
N GLU A 144 2.18 -6.02 16.30
CA GLU A 144 2.77 -5.72 17.61
C GLU A 144 3.36 -4.29 17.68
N VAL A 145 3.86 -3.75 16.56
CA VAL A 145 4.34 -2.35 16.52
C VAL A 145 3.24 -1.35 16.87
N GLY A 146 1.98 -1.65 16.56
CA GLY A 146 0.83 -0.86 17.04
C GLY A 146 0.71 0.57 16.49
N ILE A 147 1.25 0.86 15.30
CA ILE A 147 1.23 2.22 14.71
C ILE A 147 0.32 2.40 13.50
N ALA A 148 -0.11 1.29 12.90
CA ALA A 148 -0.76 1.27 11.60
C ALA A 148 -1.55 -0.03 11.41
N PRO A 149 -2.62 0.00 10.59
CA PRO A 149 -3.24 -1.23 10.14
C PRO A 149 -2.27 -2.04 9.28
N VAL A 150 -2.37 -3.36 9.36
CA VAL A 150 -1.53 -4.28 8.59
C VAL A 150 -2.33 -4.87 7.43
N VAL A 151 -1.63 -5.13 6.33
CA VAL A 151 -2.10 -5.96 5.23
C VAL A 151 -1.06 -7.00 4.87
N VAL A 152 -1.46 -8.06 4.18
CA VAL A 152 -0.54 -9.13 3.79
C VAL A 152 -0.86 -9.64 2.40
N ILE A 153 0.18 -9.98 1.62
CA ILE A 153 -0.02 -10.79 0.42
C ILE A 153 -0.45 -12.21 0.83
N LEU A 154 -1.24 -12.87 -0.01
CA LEU A 154 -1.67 -14.24 0.22
C LEU A 154 -1.35 -15.10 -0.99
N PRO A 155 -1.24 -16.43 -0.83
CA PRO A 155 -1.14 -17.33 -1.96
C PRO A 155 -2.27 -17.12 -2.97
N ALA A 156 -1.97 -17.31 -4.25
CA ALA A 156 -2.97 -17.28 -5.31
C ALA A 156 -4.07 -18.31 -5.03
N GLY A 157 -5.31 -17.94 -5.28
CA GLY A 157 -6.48 -18.79 -5.02
C GLY A 157 -6.97 -18.80 -3.57
N THR A 158 -6.35 -18.05 -2.66
CA THR A 158 -6.87 -17.91 -1.29
C THR A 158 -8.20 -17.14 -1.31
N THR A 159 -9.30 -17.81 -0.97
CA THR A 159 -10.66 -17.21 -0.93
C THR A 159 -11.21 -17.06 0.47
N GLU A 160 -10.82 -17.95 1.39
CA GLU A 160 -11.29 -17.97 2.76
C GLU A 160 -10.36 -17.17 3.69
N SER A 161 -10.92 -16.71 4.81
CA SER A 161 -10.13 -16.07 5.86
C SER A 161 -9.19 -17.08 6.52
N ILE A 162 -8.01 -16.61 6.93
CA ILE A 162 -7.00 -17.43 7.58
C ILE A 162 -6.55 -16.79 8.89
N ARG A 163 -5.77 -17.53 9.69
CA ARG A 163 -5.17 -17.03 10.93
C ARG A 163 -3.66 -16.98 10.82
N THR A 164 -3.06 -15.98 11.44
CA THR A 164 -1.61 -15.92 11.67
C THR A 164 -1.19 -16.90 12.78
N PRO A 165 0.11 -17.18 12.96
CA PRO A 165 0.62 -17.95 14.08
C PRO A 165 0.14 -17.46 15.46
N GLU A 166 0.09 -16.13 15.68
CA GLU A 166 -0.45 -15.54 16.92
C GLU A 166 -2.00 -15.44 16.91
N GLY A 167 -2.67 -16.14 16.00
CA GLY A 167 -4.13 -16.26 15.96
C GLY A 167 -4.88 -15.03 15.42
N ARG A 168 -4.18 -14.02 14.88
CA ARG A 168 -4.82 -12.82 14.31
C ARG A 168 -5.59 -13.17 13.04
N HIS A 169 -6.77 -12.56 12.87
CA HIS A 169 -7.66 -12.87 11.75
C HIS A 169 -7.28 -12.08 10.49
N VAL A 170 -7.02 -12.80 9.40
CA VAL A 170 -6.73 -12.24 8.09
C VAL A 170 -7.93 -12.46 7.17
N VAL A 171 -8.60 -11.36 6.81
CA VAL A 171 -9.76 -11.34 5.92
C VAL A 171 -9.29 -11.11 4.50
N VAL A 172 -9.71 -11.96 3.56
CA VAL A 172 -9.38 -11.77 2.13
C VAL A 172 -10.10 -10.52 1.60
N CYS A 173 -9.37 -9.67 0.88
CA CYS A 173 -9.90 -8.46 0.27
C CYS A 173 -11.15 -8.75 -0.58
N PRO A 174 -12.33 -8.20 -0.24
CA PRO A 174 -13.56 -8.45 -0.99
C PRO A 174 -13.47 -8.03 -2.47
N ALA A 175 -12.69 -7.00 -2.78
CA ALA A 175 -12.45 -6.58 -4.16
C ALA A 175 -11.54 -7.54 -4.95
N SER A 176 -10.70 -8.33 -4.26
CA SER A 176 -9.96 -9.43 -4.91
C SER A 176 -10.86 -10.63 -5.21
N LEU A 177 -11.94 -10.80 -4.46
CA LEU A 177 -12.95 -11.84 -4.69
C LEU A 177 -14.04 -11.44 -5.71
N GLY A 178 -14.04 -10.17 -6.14
CA GLY A 178 -15.08 -9.65 -7.05
C GLY A 178 -16.39 -9.27 -6.36
N ASN A 179 -16.43 -9.24 -5.02
CA ASN A 179 -17.65 -8.96 -4.25
C ASN A 179 -17.97 -7.46 -4.14
N THR A 180 -16.98 -6.58 -4.35
CA THR A 180 -17.11 -5.13 -4.22
C THR A 180 -15.90 -4.41 -4.84
N ASP A 181 -15.79 -3.10 -4.66
CA ASP A 181 -14.60 -2.30 -4.98
C ASP A 181 -14.14 -1.46 -3.78
N CYS A 182 -13.02 -0.75 -3.92
CA CYS A 182 -12.54 0.11 -2.85
C CYS A 182 -13.53 1.24 -2.49
N LEU A 183 -14.24 1.82 -3.47
CA LEU A 183 -15.19 2.92 -3.22
C LEU A 183 -16.25 2.51 -2.19
N HIS A 184 -16.82 1.32 -2.36
CA HIS A 184 -17.88 0.81 -1.49
C HIS A 184 -17.33 0.16 -0.21
N CYS A 185 -16.14 -0.47 -0.26
CA CYS A 185 -15.55 -1.14 0.89
C CYS A 185 -14.84 -0.17 1.85
N GLY A 186 -13.87 0.61 1.37
CA GLY A 186 -13.14 1.61 2.16
C GLY A 186 -12.34 1.11 3.37
N ILE A 187 -12.27 -0.20 3.63
CA ILE A 187 -11.66 -0.74 4.87
C ILE A 187 -10.17 -0.41 5.01
N CYS A 188 -9.44 -0.24 3.90
CA CYS A 188 -8.02 0.16 3.89
C CYS A 188 -7.75 1.59 4.30
N GLN A 189 -8.79 2.41 4.40
CA GLN A 189 -8.71 3.72 5.03
C GLN A 189 -9.08 3.70 6.52
N GLN A 190 -9.66 2.61 7.03
CA GLN A 190 -10.00 2.52 8.45
C GLN A 190 -8.76 2.17 9.25
N ARG A 191 -8.13 3.19 9.85
CA ARG A 191 -6.89 3.06 10.65
C ARG A 191 -7.06 2.07 11.81
N ASP A 192 -8.15 2.19 12.57
CA ASP A 192 -8.36 1.47 13.83
C ASP A 192 -9.12 0.15 13.65
N ARG A 193 -9.09 -0.43 12.44
CA ARG A 193 -9.75 -1.71 12.15
C ARG A 193 -9.06 -2.85 12.89
N ALA A 194 -9.85 -3.81 13.36
CA ALA A 194 -9.32 -5.06 13.94
C ALA A 194 -8.84 -6.06 12.87
N ALA A 195 -9.41 -6.00 11.67
CA ALA A 195 -9.12 -6.96 10.60
C ALA A 195 -7.81 -6.65 9.89
N ILE A 196 -6.97 -7.68 9.69
CA ILE A 196 -5.87 -7.64 8.73
C ILE A 196 -6.43 -7.97 7.35
N MET A 197 -6.08 -7.17 6.34
CA MET A 197 -6.52 -7.45 4.96
C MET A 197 -5.49 -8.27 4.21
N GLY A 198 -5.94 -9.40 3.66
CA GLY A 198 -5.17 -10.29 2.81
C GLY A 198 -5.41 -10.03 1.32
N PHE A 199 -4.35 -10.07 0.52
CA PHE A 199 -4.40 -9.86 -0.92
C PHE A 199 -3.84 -11.07 -1.68
N PRO A 200 -4.70 -11.93 -2.25
CA PRO A 200 -4.26 -13.05 -3.07
C PRO A 200 -3.39 -12.59 -4.24
N ALA A 201 -2.25 -13.26 -4.40
CA ALA A 201 -1.36 -13.08 -5.53
C ALA A 201 -2.12 -13.36 -6.85
N HIS A 202 -1.84 -12.57 -7.88
CA HIS A 202 -2.53 -12.67 -9.16
C HIS A 202 -1.63 -12.23 -10.33
N GLY A 203 -2.05 -12.54 -11.54
CA GLY A 203 -1.29 -12.25 -12.76
C GLY A 203 -0.01 -13.07 -12.90
N SER A 204 0.84 -12.68 -13.85
CA SER A 204 2.04 -13.47 -14.21
C SER A 204 3.14 -13.49 -13.13
N GLY A 205 3.07 -12.60 -12.14
CA GLY A 205 3.99 -12.58 -11.00
C GLY A 205 3.58 -13.48 -9.83
N ALA A 206 2.39 -14.10 -9.88
CA ALA A 206 1.79 -14.75 -8.72
C ALA A 206 2.66 -15.85 -8.09
N LYS A 207 3.34 -16.65 -8.92
CA LYS A 207 4.24 -17.71 -8.43
C LYS A 207 5.42 -17.18 -7.61
N HIS A 208 5.99 -16.04 -8.01
CA HIS A 208 7.10 -15.43 -7.27
C HIS A 208 6.62 -14.83 -5.95
N VAL A 209 5.49 -14.13 -5.98
CA VAL A 209 4.84 -13.57 -4.76
C VAL A 209 4.49 -14.70 -3.78
N GLN A 210 4.00 -15.83 -4.29
CA GLN A 210 3.74 -17.03 -3.49
C GLN A 210 5.01 -17.59 -2.86
N ALA A 211 6.11 -17.67 -3.61
CA ALA A 211 7.38 -18.15 -3.08
C ALA A 211 7.83 -17.27 -1.90
N VAL A 212 7.78 -15.95 -2.05
CA VAL A 212 8.08 -14.99 -0.96
C VAL A 212 7.18 -15.21 0.27
N PHE A 213 5.90 -15.49 0.08
CA PHE A 213 4.98 -15.75 1.18
C PHE A 213 5.35 -17.01 1.99
N PHE A 214 5.85 -18.05 1.31
CA PHE A 214 6.24 -19.32 1.92
C PHE A 214 7.72 -19.38 2.32
N GLU A 215 8.54 -18.39 1.95
CA GLU A 215 9.91 -18.30 2.42
C GLU A 215 9.94 -18.04 3.93
N GLU A 216 10.37 -19.05 4.68
CA GLU A 216 10.86 -18.84 6.04
C GLU A 216 12.12 -17.98 5.92
N ARG A 217 12.00 -16.68 6.24
CA ARG A 217 13.20 -15.87 6.47
C ARG A 217 13.83 -16.39 7.75
N SER A 218 14.74 -17.36 7.61
CA SER A 218 15.71 -17.73 8.64
C SER A 218 16.32 -16.44 9.17
N SER A 219 16.14 -16.24 10.47
CA SER A 219 16.52 -15.02 11.19
C SER A 219 18.02 -14.73 11.08
#